data_AF-A0A3Q0SDG7-F1
#
_entry.id   AF-A0A3Q0SDG7-F1
#
_cell.length_a   1.000
_cell.length_b   1.000
_cell.length_c   1.000
_cell.angle_alpha   90.00
_cell.angle_beta   90.00
_cell.angle_gamma   90.00
#
_symmetry.space_group_name_H-M   'P 1'
#
loop_
_entity.id
_entity.type
_entity.pdbx_description
1 polymer ?
#
loop_
_entity_poly.entity_id
_entity_poly.type
_entity_poly.pdbx_seq_one_letter_code
_entity_poly.pdbx_strand_id
1 'polypeptide(L)'
;SLSRRLLSTLSCLSFLGFLLSFSLMTRSDEDRDIGWDAWGSWSDCSRTCGGGASYSLRRCLNGGSCEGKNIRYRTCSNTDCPAESGDFRAQQCSAHNDIKYQGVTYEWVPAPYDPTAPCSLQCQAKGRGLTVELAPKVLDGTRCRADAFDMCISGVCQEVGCDRQLASGAREDNCGVCGGDGSTCRLVRGQALFTFCKLILSPLSLKYPLHIFLRSECY
;
A
#
# COMPACT_ATOMS: atom_id res chain seq x y z
N SER A 1 44.59 50.08 -32.55
CA SER A 1 44.15 49.11 -33.57
C SER A 1 45.01 47.88 -33.40
N LEU A 2 44.66 46.80 -32.69
CA LEU A 2 43.71 45.76 -33.11
C LEU A 2 43.55 44.71 -31.98
N SER A 3 43.52 45.10 -30.69
CA SER A 3 43.59 44.11 -29.58
C SER A 3 42.44 44.18 -28.56
N ARG A 4 41.67 45.28 -28.50
CA ARG A 4 40.55 45.43 -27.56
C ARG A 4 39.16 45.13 -28.14
N ARG A 5 39.06 44.81 -29.44
CA ARG A 5 37.79 44.41 -30.09
C ARG A 5 37.59 42.89 -30.21
N LEU A 6 38.60 42.07 -29.86
CA LEU A 6 38.47 40.61 -29.86
C LEU A 6 38.05 40.01 -28.52
N LEU A 7 38.26 40.71 -27.38
CA LEU A 7 37.88 40.15 -26.08
C LEU A 7 36.39 40.31 -25.75
N SER A 8 35.66 41.24 -26.39
CA SER A 8 34.21 41.37 -26.18
C SER A 8 33.39 40.37 -27.00
N THR A 9 33.95 39.79 -28.06
CA THR A 9 33.27 38.79 -28.91
C THR A 9 33.42 37.37 -28.38
N LEU A 10 34.51 37.07 -27.67
CA LEU A 10 34.76 35.77 -27.04
C LEU A 10 33.90 35.50 -25.79
N SER A 11 33.47 36.55 -25.08
CA SER A 11 32.58 36.41 -23.92
C SER A 11 31.10 36.19 -24.29
N CYS A 12 30.71 36.50 -25.53
CA CYS A 12 29.33 36.32 -26.01
C CYS A 12 29.12 34.90 -26.57
N LEU A 13 30.16 34.33 -27.19
CA LEU A 13 30.14 32.98 -27.76
C LEU A 13 30.11 31.87 -26.69
N SER A 14 30.66 32.11 -25.50
CA SER A 14 30.58 31.18 -24.36
C SER A 14 29.21 31.18 -23.66
N PHE A 15 28.49 32.31 -23.65
CA PHE A 15 27.12 32.38 -23.11
C PHE A 15 26.06 31.83 -24.09
N LEU A 16 26.26 32.00 -25.41
CA LEU A 16 25.43 31.37 -26.44
C LEU A 16 25.59 29.83 -26.46
N GLY A 17 26.80 29.32 -26.20
CA GLY A 17 27.05 27.88 -26.05
C GLY A 17 26.43 27.27 -24.78
N PHE A 18 26.40 28.03 -23.68
CA PHE A 18 25.76 27.59 -22.44
C PHE A 18 24.23 27.55 -22.59
N LEU A 19 23.61 28.56 -23.23
CA LEU A 19 22.17 28.57 -23.49
C LEU A 19 21.72 27.54 -24.54
N LEU A 20 22.56 27.18 -25.52
CA LEU A 20 22.27 26.09 -26.47
C LEU A 20 22.45 24.68 -25.86
N SER A 21 23.13 24.57 -24.72
CA SER A 21 23.32 23.29 -24.01
C SER A 21 22.22 23.01 -22.97
N PHE A 22 21.45 24.02 -22.55
CA PHE A 22 20.28 23.82 -21.67
C PHE A 22 18.99 23.47 -22.42
N SER A 23 18.98 23.57 -23.76
CA SER A 23 17.80 23.23 -24.57
C SER A 23 17.58 21.73 -24.79
N LEU A 24 18.39 20.87 -24.17
CA LEU A 24 18.33 19.42 -24.39
C LEU A 24 18.29 18.60 -23.10
N MET A 25 17.62 19.08 -22.06
CA MET A 25 17.17 18.22 -20.95
C MET A 25 15.75 18.61 -20.49
N THR A 26 14.84 18.82 -21.43
CA THR A 26 13.45 18.43 -21.23
C THR A 26 13.22 17.21 -22.11
N ARG A 27 13.59 16.04 -21.57
CA ARG A 27 13.01 14.78 -22.00
C ARG A 27 11.53 14.89 -21.67
N SER A 28 10.74 15.41 -22.61
CA SER A 28 9.30 15.37 -22.50
C SER A 28 8.93 13.89 -22.52
N ASP A 29 8.30 13.42 -21.45
CA ASP A 29 7.58 12.14 -21.43
C ASP A 29 6.36 12.17 -22.41
N GLU A 30 6.37 13.05 -23.41
CA GLU A 30 5.40 13.16 -24.50
C GLU A 30 5.93 12.55 -25.81
N ASP A 31 7.21 12.18 -25.90
CA ASP A 31 7.79 11.53 -27.11
C ASP A 31 7.65 9.99 -27.12
N ARG A 32 6.83 9.42 -26.23
CA ARG A 32 6.57 7.96 -26.14
C ARG A 32 5.10 7.59 -26.30
N ASP A 33 4.36 8.37 -27.08
CA ASP A 33 2.96 8.10 -27.41
C ASP A 33 2.71 7.98 -28.92
N ILE A 34 3.77 7.73 -29.71
CA ILE A 34 3.62 7.44 -31.13
C ILE A 34 2.97 6.05 -31.26
N GLY A 35 1.65 6.02 -31.40
CA GLY A 35 0.87 4.82 -31.66
C GLY A 35 -0.11 4.42 -30.58
N TRP A 36 -0.17 5.11 -29.44
CA TRP A 36 -1.25 4.91 -28.48
C TRP A 36 -2.39 5.88 -28.77
N ASP A 37 -3.61 5.44 -28.48
CA ASP A 37 -4.79 6.30 -28.38
C ASP A 37 -4.75 7.06 -27.05
N ALA A 38 -5.55 8.13 -26.96
CA ALA A 38 -5.76 8.83 -25.70
C ALA A 38 -6.27 7.86 -24.63
N TRP A 39 -5.86 8.10 -23.38
CA TRP A 39 -6.40 7.36 -22.26
C TRP A 39 -7.92 7.55 -22.17
N GLY A 40 -8.64 6.44 -22.10
CA GLY A 40 -10.08 6.44 -21.87
C GLY A 40 -10.44 6.98 -20.49
N SER A 41 -11.73 7.20 -20.29
CA SER A 41 -12.27 7.57 -18.99
C SER A 41 -11.90 6.53 -17.92
N TRP A 42 -11.79 7.01 -16.69
CA TRP A 42 -11.61 6.15 -15.54
C TRP A 42 -12.84 5.27 -15.32
N SER A 43 -12.62 4.02 -14.94
CA SER A 43 -13.68 3.11 -14.50
C SER A 43 -14.32 3.60 -13.20
N ASP A 44 -15.46 3.01 -12.88
CA ASP A 44 -15.99 3.10 -11.52
C ASP A 44 -14.95 2.63 -10.50
N CYS A 45 -15.03 3.21 -9.30
CA CYS A 45 -14.15 2.81 -8.22
C CYS A 45 -14.56 1.44 -7.71
N SER A 46 -13.59 0.56 -7.45
CA SER A 46 -13.85 -0.76 -6.89
C SER A 46 -14.53 -0.74 -5.52
N ARG A 47 -14.43 0.40 -4.82
CA ARG A 47 -15.04 0.64 -3.50
C ARG A 47 -15.62 2.04 -3.43
N THR A 48 -16.64 2.21 -2.61
CA THR A 48 -17.27 3.52 -2.34
C THR A 48 -16.64 4.23 -1.14
N CYS A 49 -15.81 3.55 -0.35
CA CYS A 49 -15.10 4.09 0.81
C CYS A 49 -13.82 3.30 1.10
N GLY A 50 -13.00 3.81 2.01
CA GLY A 50 -11.83 3.15 2.59
C GLY A 50 -10.64 3.00 1.65
N GLY A 51 -10.65 3.73 0.52
CA GLY A 51 -9.68 3.61 -0.57
C GLY A 51 -9.96 2.41 -1.46
N GLY A 52 -10.31 2.66 -2.72
CA GLY A 52 -10.45 1.67 -3.79
C GLY A 52 -9.51 1.96 -4.95
N ALA A 53 -9.66 1.18 -6.02
CA ALA A 53 -8.89 1.31 -7.25
C ALA A 53 -9.82 1.56 -8.44
N SER A 54 -9.37 2.40 -9.36
CA SER A 54 -10.01 2.66 -10.65
C SER A 54 -8.97 2.53 -11.74
N TYR A 55 -9.38 2.01 -12.90
CA TYR A 55 -8.49 1.80 -14.03
C TYR A 55 -8.90 2.63 -15.23
N SER A 56 -7.95 2.94 -16.10
CA SER A 56 -8.17 3.60 -17.38
C SER A 56 -7.41 2.83 -18.45
N LEU A 57 -8.06 2.62 -19.60
CA LEU A 57 -7.54 1.84 -20.71
C LEU A 57 -7.19 2.75 -21.88
N ARG A 58 -6.21 2.35 -22.68
CA ARG A 58 -5.91 2.95 -23.98
C ARG A 58 -5.69 1.86 -25.03
N ARG A 59 -5.89 2.18 -26.30
CA ARG A 59 -5.71 1.23 -27.40
C ARG A 59 -4.43 1.53 -28.16
N CYS A 60 -3.75 0.48 -28.64
CA CYS A 60 -2.64 0.63 -29.55
C CYS A 60 -3.19 0.79 -30.98
N LEU A 61 -2.92 1.93 -31.60
CA LEU A 61 -3.34 2.29 -32.96
C LEU A 61 -2.39 1.70 -34.02
N ASN A 62 -1.14 1.41 -33.67
CA ASN A 62 -0.09 0.95 -34.59
C ASN A 62 -0.01 -0.59 -34.75
N GLY A 63 -1.14 -1.30 -34.74
CA GLY A 63 -1.18 -2.74 -35.08
C GLY A 63 -0.44 -3.69 -34.12
N GLY A 64 -0.16 -3.25 -32.88
CA GLY A 64 0.40 -4.08 -31.80
C GLY A 64 1.83 -3.74 -31.36
N SER A 65 2.54 -2.85 -32.06
CA SER A 65 3.92 -2.45 -31.71
C SER A 65 3.97 -1.22 -30.79
N CYS A 66 3.18 -1.19 -29.72
CA CYS A 66 3.18 -0.07 -28.78
C CYS A 66 3.92 -0.44 -27.49
N GLU A 67 4.93 0.36 -27.13
CA GLU A 67 5.68 0.16 -25.89
C GLU A 67 4.91 0.66 -24.66
N GLY A 68 4.95 -0.12 -23.58
CA GLY A 68 4.30 0.20 -22.30
C GLY A 68 2.95 -0.50 -22.10
N LYS A 69 2.29 -0.17 -20.98
CA LYS A 69 1.01 -0.79 -20.60
C LYS A 69 -0.17 -0.10 -21.30
N ASN A 70 -1.18 -0.89 -21.66
CA ASN A 70 -2.47 -0.42 -22.17
C ASN A 70 -3.48 -0.06 -21.05
N ILE A 71 -3.07 -0.24 -19.79
CA ILE A 71 -3.87 -0.01 -18.60
C ILE A 71 -3.06 0.78 -17.56
N ARG A 72 -3.73 1.73 -16.90
CA ARG A 72 -3.21 2.46 -15.75
C ARG A 72 -4.23 2.45 -14.62
N TYR A 73 -3.76 2.63 -13.40
CA TYR A 73 -4.58 2.59 -12.19
C TYR A 73 -4.40 3.86 -11.37
N ARG A 74 -5.40 4.18 -10.56
CA ARG A 74 -5.34 5.22 -9.53
C ARG A 74 -6.14 4.78 -8.30
N THR A 75 -5.85 5.40 -7.16
CA THR A 75 -6.74 5.31 -6.00
C THR A 75 -7.98 6.18 -6.20
N CYS A 76 -9.07 5.79 -5.54
CA CYS A 76 -10.35 6.49 -5.55
C CYS A 76 -11.09 6.23 -4.22
N SER A 77 -12.14 7.01 -3.95
CA SER A 77 -12.99 6.84 -2.75
C SER A 77 -12.19 6.81 -1.43
N ASN A 78 -11.35 7.83 -1.22
CA ASN A 78 -10.43 7.92 -0.08
C ASN A 78 -11.10 8.28 1.26
N THR A 79 -12.42 8.45 1.28
CA THR A 79 -13.21 8.68 2.49
C THR A 79 -13.27 7.42 3.34
N ASP A 80 -13.09 7.53 4.65
CA ASP A 80 -13.12 6.37 5.53
C ASP A 80 -14.49 5.67 5.50
N CYS A 81 -14.48 4.35 5.65
CA CYS A 81 -15.71 3.57 5.71
C CYS A 81 -16.38 3.68 7.08
N PRO A 82 -17.72 3.62 7.14
CA PRO A 82 -18.44 3.35 8.38
C PRO A 82 -17.92 2.08 9.06
N ALA A 83 -17.96 2.04 10.39
CA ALA A 83 -17.53 0.86 11.16
C ALA A 83 -18.25 -0.43 10.73
N GLU A 84 -19.52 -0.31 10.35
CA GLU A 84 -20.38 -1.41 9.91
C GLU A 84 -20.01 -1.99 8.53
N SER A 85 -19.17 -1.30 7.75
CA SER A 85 -18.77 -1.80 6.43
C SER A 85 -17.91 -3.06 6.53
N GLY A 86 -17.26 -3.30 7.67
CA GLY A 86 -16.40 -4.46 7.84
C GLY A 86 -15.18 -4.48 6.90
N ASP A 87 -14.48 -5.60 6.88
CA ASP A 87 -13.29 -5.80 6.04
C ASP A 87 -13.67 -6.24 4.61
N PHE A 88 -13.08 -5.58 3.60
CA PHE A 88 -13.38 -5.83 2.20
C PHE A 88 -12.91 -7.21 1.72
N ARG A 89 -11.83 -7.75 2.31
CA ARG A 89 -11.40 -9.14 2.03
C ARG A 89 -12.36 -10.15 2.67
N ALA A 90 -12.83 -9.88 3.89
CA ALA A 90 -13.84 -10.70 4.55
C ALA A 90 -15.15 -10.79 3.76
N GLN A 91 -15.62 -9.66 3.19
CA GLN A 91 -16.78 -9.65 2.30
C GLN A 91 -16.60 -10.60 1.11
N GLN A 92 -15.42 -10.58 0.48
CA GLN A 92 -15.10 -11.47 -0.65
C GLN A 92 -15.10 -12.94 -0.26
N CYS A 93 -14.56 -13.31 0.91
CA CYS A 93 -14.69 -14.69 1.42
C CYS A 93 -16.16 -15.05 1.67
N SER A 94 -16.91 -14.18 2.35
CA SER A 94 -18.31 -14.45 2.71
C SER A 94 -19.25 -14.60 1.51
N ALA A 95 -18.91 -14.02 0.36
CA ALA A 95 -19.64 -14.19 -0.89
C ALA A 95 -19.69 -15.66 -1.37
N HIS A 96 -18.81 -16.52 -0.84
CA HIS A 96 -18.78 -17.96 -1.14
C HIS A 96 -19.51 -18.83 -0.11
N ASN A 97 -20.16 -18.25 0.91
CA ASN A 97 -20.80 -19.02 1.98
C ASN A 97 -21.95 -19.92 1.48
N ASP A 98 -22.67 -19.47 0.46
CA ASP A 98 -23.78 -20.21 -0.16
C ASP A 98 -23.32 -21.23 -1.22
N ILE A 99 -22.02 -21.29 -1.50
CA ILE A 99 -21.42 -22.19 -2.49
C ILE A 99 -20.84 -23.41 -1.78
N LYS A 100 -21.26 -24.60 -2.22
CA LYS A 100 -20.75 -25.86 -1.65
C LYS A 100 -19.31 -26.12 -2.09
N TYR A 101 -18.41 -26.23 -1.12
CA TYR A 101 -17.06 -26.74 -1.30
C TYR A 101 -17.02 -28.21 -0.90
N GLN A 102 -16.67 -29.09 -1.84
CA GLN A 102 -16.70 -30.55 -1.61
C GLN A 102 -18.05 -31.04 -1.04
N GLY A 103 -19.16 -30.45 -1.50
CA GLY A 103 -20.52 -30.82 -1.08
C GLY A 103 -21.02 -30.18 0.21
N VAL A 104 -20.18 -29.43 0.94
CA VAL A 104 -20.51 -28.81 2.23
C VAL A 104 -20.40 -27.28 2.11
N THR A 105 -21.30 -26.55 2.74
CA THR A 105 -21.20 -25.09 2.89
C THR A 105 -20.41 -24.74 4.15
N TYR A 106 -19.68 -23.63 4.08
CA TYR A 106 -18.82 -23.14 5.16
C TYR A 106 -19.08 -21.66 5.37
N GLU A 107 -18.85 -21.19 6.59
CA GLU A 107 -18.67 -19.76 6.84
C GLU A 107 -17.19 -19.43 6.60
N TRP A 108 -16.92 -18.75 5.48
CA TRP A 108 -15.58 -18.39 5.06
C TRP A 108 -15.15 -17.05 5.66
N VAL A 109 -13.96 -17.03 6.24
CA VAL A 109 -13.29 -15.81 6.73
C VAL A 109 -11.92 -15.67 6.08
N PRO A 110 -11.30 -14.48 6.02
CA PRO A 110 -9.95 -14.33 5.50
C PRO A 110 -8.98 -15.26 6.23
N ALA A 111 -8.15 -15.97 5.47
CA ALA A 111 -7.07 -16.75 6.05
C ALA A 111 -6.02 -15.81 6.69
N PRO A 112 -5.17 -16.33 7.61
CA PRO A 112 -4.01 -15.60 8.08
C PRO A 112 -3.14 -15.08 6.93
N TYR A 113 -2.51 -13.92 7.14
CA TYR A 113 -1.69 -13.27 6.11
C TYR A 113 -0.57 -14.19 5.62
N ASP A 114 -0.50 -14.37 4.30
CA ASP A 114 0.57 -15.09 3.60
C ASP A 114 1.38 -14.10 2.74
N PRO A 115 2.67 -13.86 3.06
CA PRO A 115 3.51 -12.94 2.29
C PRO A 115 3.83 -13.44 0.88
N THR A 116 3.67 -14.74 0.60
CA THR A 116 3.94 -15.31 -0.73
C THR A 116 2.80 -15.05 -1.72
N ALA A 117 1.57 -14.94 -1.22
CA ALA A 117 0.37 -14.74 -2.03
C ALA A 117 -0.59 -13.70 -1.42
N PRO A 118 -0.14 -12.48 -1.10
CA PRO A 118 -0.92 -11.49 -0.33
C PRO A 118 -2.17 -11.00 -1.06
N CYS A 119 -2.24 -11.19 -2.38
CA CYS A 119 -3.35 -10.77 -3.22
C CYS A 119 -4.19 -11.91 -3.79
N SER A 120 -3.94 -13.16 -3.37
CA SER A 120 -4.85 -14.28 -3.59
C SER A 120 -5.99 -14.25 -2.56
N LEU A 121 -7.15 -14.80 -2.91
CA LEU A 121 -8.28 -14.92 -1.98
C LEU A 121 -8.19 -16.26 -1.23
N GLN A 122 -7.28 -16.32 -0.26
CA GLN A 122 -7.20 -17.42 0.70
C GLN A 122 -8.25 -17.22 1.80
N CYS A 123 -9.12 -18.20 1.98
CA CYS A 123 -10.18 -18.18 3.00
C CYS A 123 -10.10 -19.42 3.87
N GLN A 124 -10.31 -19.22 5.17
CA GLN A 124 -10.40 -20.28 6.16
C GLN A 124 -11.86 -20.52 6.54
N ALA A 125 -12.25 -21.79 6.66
CA ALA A 125 -13.53 -22.16 7.22
C ALA A 125 -13.55 -21.88 8.72
N LYS A 126 -14.45 -21.00 9.16
CA LYS A 126 -14.55 -20.60 10.57
C LYS A 126 -14.79 -21.80 11.48
N GLY A 127 -14.00 -21.89 12.54
CA GLY A 127 -14.06 -23.00 13.51
C GLY A 127 -13.52 -24.34 12.95
N ARG A 128 -12.90 -24.35 11.77
CA ARG A 128 -12.27 -25.53 11.15
C ARG A 128 -10.83 -25.22 10.75
N GLY A 129 -10.02 -26.27 10.60
CA GLY A 129 -8.63 -26.16 10.11
C GLY A 129 -8.49 -26.15 8.58
N LEU A 130 -9.58 -25.91 7.84
CA LEU A 130 -9.60 -25.94 6.38
C LEU A 130 -9.34 -24.53 5.83
N THR A 131 -8.22 -24.35 5.15
CA THR A 131 -7.88 -23.13 4.40
C THR A 131 -7.80 -23.48 2.92
N VAL A 132 -8.43 -22.68 2.07
CA VAL A 132 -8.48 -22.90 0.62
C VAL A 132 -8.35 -21.58 -0.13
N GLU A 133 -7.86 -21.67 -1.35
CA GLU A 133 -7.87 -20.57 -2.31
C GLU A 133 -9.21 -20.58 -3.06
N LEU A 134 -10.08 -19.60 -2.78
CA LEU A 134 -11.37 -19.48 -3.46
C LEU A 134 -11.28 -18.71 -4.78
N ALA A 135 -10.28 -17.86 -4.93
CA ALA A 135 -9.97 -17.15 -6.17
C ALA A 135 -8.48 -16.81 -6.29
N PRO A 136 -7.91 -16.80 -7.51
CA PRO A 136 -6.50 -16.52 -7.74
C PRO A 136 -6.10 -15.08 -7.40
N LYS A 137 -7.07 -14.16 -7.43
CA LYS A 137 -6.87 -12.77 -7.02
C LYS A 137 -8.09 -12.22 -6.30
N VAL A 138 -7.85 -11.39 -5.30
CA VAL A 138 -8.87 -10.50 -4.72
C VAL A 138 -9.23 -9.38 -5.71
N LEU A 139 -10.35 -8.71 -5.45
CA LEU A 139 -10.77 -7.52 -6.17
C LEU A 139 -9.76 -6.39 -5.98
N ASP A 140 -9.55 -5.60 -7.03
CA ASP A 140 -8.62 -4.48 -7.01
C ASP A 140 -9.02 -3.47 -5.92
N GLY A 141 -8.04 -2.92 -5.19
CA GLY A 141 -8.28 -2.04 -4.04
C GLY A 141 -8.46 -2.76 -2.69
N THR A 142 -8.45 -4.10 -2.67
CA THR A 142 -8.36 -4.86 -1.41
C THR A 142 -7.00 -4.64 -0.77
N ARG A 143 -6.95 -4.35 0.54
CA ARG A 143 -5.68 -4.22 1.26
C ARG A 143 -4.91 -5.55 1.23
N CYS A 144 -3.61 -5.49 0.91
CA CYS A 144 -2.74 -6.65 1.03
C CYS A 144 -2.13 -6.78 2.42
N ARG A 145 -1.85 -5.66 3.10
CA ARG A 145 -1.29 -5.65 4.46
C ARG A 145 -2.21 -4.91 5.42
N ALA A 146 -2.22 -5.31 6.68
CA ALA A 146 -3.07 -4.70 7.71
C ALA A 146 -2.50 -3.38 8.25
N ASP A 147 -1.16 -3.24 8.21
CA ASP A 147 -0.39 -2.13 8.76
C ASP A 147 -0.10 -1.01 7.73
N ALA A 148 -0.51 -1.20 6.48
CA ALA A 148 -0.23 -0.26 5.39
C ALA A 148 -1.47 0.04 4.53
N PHE A 149 -1.36 1.09 3.71
CA PHE A 149 -2.37 1.43 2.70
C PHE A 149 -2.23 0.60 1.42
N ASP A 150 -1.20 -0.23 1.33
CA ASP A 150 -0.93 -1.07 0.17
C ASP A 150 -2.15 -1.90 -0.21
N MET A 151 -2.40 -1.94 -1.52
CA MET A 151 -3.58 -2.60 -2.06
C MET A 151 -3.23 -3.50 -3.23
N CYS A 152 -4.03 -4.54 -3.40
CA CYS A 152 -3.95 -5.46 -4.51
C CYS A 152 -4.46 -4.78 -5.77
N ILE A 153 -3.62 -4.78 -6.81
CA ILE A 153 -3.96 -4.32 -8.16
C ILE A 153 -3.48 -5.38 -9.14
N SER A 154 -4.40 -5.95 -9.91
CA SER A 154 -4.11 -7.00 -10.88
C SER A 154 -3.39 -8.23 -10.26
N GLY A 155 -3.75 -8.56 -9.01
CA GLY A 155 -3.14 -9.68 -8.27
C GLY A 155 -1.76 -9.40 -7.67
N VAL A 156 -1.26 -8.17 -7.74
CA VAL A 156 0.02 -7.77 -7.15
C VAL A 156 -0.21 -6.71 -6.06
N CYS A 157 0.46 -6.85 -4.92
CA CYS A 157 0.41 -5.86 -3.84
C CYS A 157 1.20 -4.62 -4.27
N GLN A 158 0.52 -3.49 -4.45
CA GLN A 158 1.10 -2.22 -4.86
C GLN A 158 1.22 -1.28 -3.66
N GLU A 159 2.30 -0.51 -3.63
CA GLU A 159 2.55 0.49 -2.60
C GLU A 159 1.60 1.69 -2.74
N VAL A 160 1.01 2.09 -1.62
CA VAL A 160 0.17 3.29 -1.52
C VAL A 160 0.77 4.18 -0.45
N GLY A 161 1.07 5.43 -0.81
CA GLY A 161 1.66 6.36 0.14
C GLY A 161 0.70 6.76 1.25
N CYS A 162 1.24 7.42 2.26
CA CYS A 162 0.46 7.97 3.39
C CYS A 162 -0.59 9.01 2.95
N ASP A 163 -0.44 9.58 1.75
CA ASP A 163 -1.37 10.49 1.09
C ASP A 163 -2.52 9.76 0.38
N ARG A 164 -2.60 8.43 0.55
CA ARG A 164 -3.60 7.53 -0.05
C ARG A 164 -3.55 7.53 -1.58
N GLN A 165 -2.38 7.79 -2.16
CA GLN A 165 -2.16 7.74 -3.60
C GLN A 165 -1.30 6.54 -4.00
N LEU A 166 -1.70 5.87 -5.09
CA LEU A 166 -0.98 4.72 -5.62
C LEU A 166 0.38 5.16 -6.15
N ALA A 167 1.45 4.50 -5.70
CA ALA A 167 2.82 4.78 -6.13
C ALA A 167 3.27 6.25 -5.98
N SER A 168 2.74 6.99 -4.99
CA SER A 168 3.20 8.36 -4.69
C SER A 168 4.58 8.41 -4.03
N GLY A 169 5.00 7.31 -3.38
CA GLY A 169 6.23 7.27 -2.59
C GLY A 169 6.18 8.11 -1.31
N ALA A 170 5.02 8.69 -0.98
CA ALA A 170 4.83 9.49 0.23
C ALA A 170 4.88 8.59 1.47
N ARG A 171 5.73 8.97 2.44
CA ARG A 171 5.88 8.26 3.72
C ARG A 171 5.58 9.19 4.87
N GLU A 172 5.12 8.62 5.98
CA GLU A 172 5.02 9.34 7.24
C GLU A 172 6.43 9.62 7.77
N ASP A 173 6.59 10.78 8.41
CA ASP A 173 7.76 11.08 9.21
C ASP A 173 7.71 10.35 10.57
N ASN A 174 8.74 10.54 11.41
CA ASN A 174 8.79 9.93 12.74
C ASN A 174 7.69 10.43 13.71
N CYS A 175 6.92 11.44 13.29
CA CYS A 175 5.82 12.02 14.04
C CYS A 175 4.45 11.54 13.56
N GLY A 176 4.40 10.67 12.53
CA GLY A 176 3.16 10.19 11.91
C GLY A 176 2.53 11.20 10.95
N VAL A 177 3.27 12.22 10.52
CA VAL A 177 2.79 13.22 9.56
C VAL A 177 3.23 12.82 8.16
N CYS A 178 2.27 12.68 7.26
CA CYS A 178 2.54 12.34 5.86
C CYS A 178 3.35 13.43 5.16
N GLY A 179 4.54 13.08 4.63
CA GLY A 179 5.46 14.05 4.03
C GLY A 179 6.00 15.08 5.01
N GLY A 180 5.95 14.79 6.31
CA GLY A 180 6.47 15.68 7.35
C GLY A 180 7.99 15.73 7.38
N ASP A 181 8.51 16.74 8.06
CA ASP A 181 9.95 16.99 8.25
C ASP A 181 10.45 16.57 9.64
N GLY A 182 9.60 15.95 10.46
CA GLY A 182 9.91 15.54 11.82
C GLY A 182 9.85 16.68 12.85
N SER A 183 9.35 17.86 12.48
CA SER A 183 9.30 19.03 13.39
C SER A 183 8.08 19.05 14.33
N THR A 184 7.05 18.25 14.05
CA THR A 184 5.76 18.25 14.77
C THR A 184 5.79 17.49 16.09
N CYS A 185 6.84 16.71 16.33
CA CYS A 185 7.03 15.94 17.56
C CYS A 185 8.47 16.09 18.07
N ARG A 186 8.68 15.69 19.32
CA ARG A 186 10.00 15.66 19.95
C ARG A 186 10.30 14.27 20.49
N LEU A 187 11.54 13.84 20.36
CA LEU A 187 11.99 12.57 20.94
C LEU A 187 11.93 12.66 22.48
N VAL A 188 11.09 11.83 23.09
CA VAL A 188 11.07 11.65 24.55
C VAL A 188 11.80 10.36 24.87
N ARG A 189 12.94 10.44 25.58
CA ARG A 189 13.68 9.27 26.06
C ARG A 189 13.19 8.89 27.46
N GLY A 190 12.64 7.69 27.61
CA GLY A 190 12.32 7.09 28.90
C GLY A 190 13.36 6.03 29.27
N GLN A 191 13.80 6.01 30.53
CA GLN A 191 14.52 4.87 31.10
C GLN A 191 13.48 3.91 31.69
N ALA A 192 13.34 2.72 31.11
CA ALA A 192 12.56 1.66 31.72
C ALA A 192 13.35 1.13 32.93
N LEU A 193 12.99 1.58 34.14
CA LEU A 193 13.40 0.88 35.36
C LEU A 193 12.64 -0.44 35.36
N PHE A 194 13.34 -1.53 35.00
CA PHE A 194 12.86 -2.89 35.23
C PHE A 194 12.82 -3.09 36.74
N THR A 195 11.71 -2.73 37.39
CA THR A 195 11.45 -3.14 38.76
C THR A 195 11.37 -4.66 38.75
N PHE A 196 12.38 -5.33 39.31
CA PHE A 196 12.38 -6.78 39.47
C PHE A 196 11.20 -7.15 40.37
N CYS A 197 10.07 -7.53 39.77
CA CYS A 197 8.96 -8.10 40.50
C CYS A 197 9.43 -9.46 41.05
N LYS A 198 9.75 -9.52 42.34
CA LYS A 198 10.17 -10.76 42.98
C LYS A 198 8.93 -11.65 43.10
N LEU A 199 8.88 -12.72 42.32
CA LEU A 199 7.88 -13.79 42.50
C LEU A 199 8.12 -14.43 43.87
N ILE A 200 7.37 -14.02 44.89
CA ILE A 200 7.38 -14.68 46.20
C ILE A 200 6.38 -15.83 46.12
N LEU A 201 6.89 -17.06 46.06
CA LEU A 201 6.11 -18.27 46.31
C LEU A 201 5.84 -18.36 47.81
N SER A 202 4.64 -17.96 48.26
CA SER A 202 4.21 -18.22 49.64
C SER A 202 3.68 -19.65 49.76
N PRO A 203 4.17 -20.49 50.68
CA PRO A 203 3.62 -21.82 50.91
C PRO A 203 2.32 -21.67 51.72
N LEU A 204 1.17 -21.66 51.05
CA LEU A 204 -0.11 -21.82 51.71
C LEU A 204 -0.49 -23.31 51.72
N SER A 205 -0.73 -23.80 52.93
CA SER A 205 -1.02 -25.19 53.27
C SER A 205 -2.08 -25.80 52.36
N LEU A 206 -1.75 -26.97 51.81
CA LEU A 206 -2.58 -27.83 50.97
C LEU A 206 -3.95 -28.11 51.59
N LYS A 207 -5.00 -27.62 50.95
CA LYS A 207 -6.29 -28.30 50.84
C LYS A 207 -6.87 -27.94 49.47
N TYR A 208 -6.93 -28.95 48.60
CA TYR A 208 -7.49 -28.97 47.23
C TYR A 208 -6.54 -28.55 46.08
N PRO A 209 -6.47 -29.34 44.98
CA PRO A 209 -5.56 -29.09 43.87
C PRO A 209 -6.17 -28.09 42.87
N LEU A 210 -5.28 -27.37 42.18
CA LEU A 210 -5.51 -26.56 40.97
C LEU A 210 -6.24 -25.23 41.14
N HIS A 211 -5.57 -24.23 41.74
CA HIS A 211 -5.57 -22.85 41.23
C HIS A 211 -4.37 -22.10 41.82
N ILE A 212 -3.35 -21.84 41.00
CA ILE A 212 -2.22 -20.95 41.36
C ILE A 212 -2.72 -19.52 41.19
N PHE A 213 -2.93 -18.78 42.29
CA PHE A 213 -3.12 -17.34 42.24
C PHE A 213 -1.76 -16.65 42.39
N LEU A 214 -1.30 -16.02 41.31
CA LEU A 214 -0.14 -15.12 41.33
C LEU A 214 -0.62 -13.74 41.78
N ARG A 215 -0.24 -13.31 42.98
CA ARG A 215 -0.41 -11.92 43.41
C ARG A 215 0.96 -11.23 43.33
N SER A 216 1.07 -10.24 42.45
CA SER A 216 2.25 -9.39 42.33
C SER A 216 2.14 -8.22 43.31
N GLU A 217 3.07 -8.10 44.25
CA GLU A 217 3.30 -6.85 44.98
C GLU A 217 4.50 -6.13 44.37
N CYS A 218 4.26 -4.93 43.87
CA CYS A 218 5.28 -4.02 43.36
C CYS A 218 5.62 -3.00 44.45
N TYR A 219 6.91 -2.86 44.78
CA TYR A 219 7.42 -1.75 45.59
C TYR A 219 7.95 -0.64 44.68
#